data_AF-A0A843DGA4-F1
#
_entry.id   AF-A0A843DGA4-F1
#
_cell.length_a   1.000
_cell.length_b   1.000
_cell.length_c   1.000
_cell.angle_alpha   90.00
_cell.angle_beta   90.00
_cell.angle_gamma   90.00
#
_symmetry.space_group_name_H-M   'P 1'
#
loop_
_entity.id
_entity.type
_entity.pdbx_description
1 polymer ?
#
loop_
_entity_poly.entity_id
_entity_poly.type
_entity_poly.pdbx_seq_one_letter_code
_entity_poly.pdbx_strand_id
1 'polypeptide(L)'
;MVHIDVLTEESSAKEFLHNLLPRILEDTDTYNIYSFQGKQDLLKKLPYRLRAYHNYPLNTHKVIILIDRDAGNCVNLKRQLEEIVHDAGLISKRENPDNFRAITRIVIEELESWYFGDTQALHEAYPEIPKNLREKKRI
;
A
#
# COMPACT_ATOMS: atom_id res chain seq x y z
N MET A 1 -14.05 -9.61 -12.01
CA MET A 1 -14.71 -8.38 -11.53
C MET A 1 -14.81 -8.34 -10.02
N VAL A 2 -13.76 -7.76 -9.44
CA VAL A 2 -13.67 -7.30 -8.06
C VAL A 2 -13.40 -5.80 -8.09
N HIS A 3 -13.93 -5.07 -7.11
CA HIS A 3 -13.56 -3.69 -6.83
C HIS A 3 -12.50 -3.64 -5.72
N ILE A 4 -11.43 -2.89 -5.92
CA ILE A 4 -10.31 -2.81 -4.99
C ILE A 4 -10.09 -1.36 -4.56
N ASP A 5 -10.30 -1.09 -3.28
CA ASP A 5 -9.85 0.17 -2.69
C ASP A 5 -8.46 0.02 -2.12
N VAL A 6 -7.52 0.88 -2.54
CA VAL A 6 -6.18 0.96 -1.96
C VAL A 6 -6.06 2.22 -1.11
N LEU A 7 -5.73 2.04 0.17
CA LEU A 7 -5.50 3.10 1.14
C LEU A 7 -4.00 3.27 1.32
N THR A 8 -3.45 4.41 0.92
CA THR A 8 -2.02 4.72 0.99
C THR A 8 -1.73 5.81 2.00
N GLU A 9 -0.56 5.74 2.61
CA GLU A 9 -0.09 6.75 3.57
C GLU A 9 -0.05 8.16 2.98
N GLU A 10 0.44 8.28 1.75
CA GLU A 10 0.72 9.56 1.09
C GLU A 10 0.45 9.54 -0.42
N SER A 11 0.64 10.71 -1.05
CA SER A 11 0.28 10.95 -2.47
C SER A 11 1.24 10.30 -3.47
N SER A 12 2.53 10.19 -3.16
CA SER A 12 3.54 9.51 -3.98
C SER A 12 3.15 8.05 -4.26
N ALA A 13 2.73 7.33 -3.21
CA ALA A 13 2.26 5.95 -3.29
C ALA A 13 0.98 5.81 -4.12
N LYS A 14 0.13 6.83 -4.10
CA LYS A 14 -1.05 6.87 -4.96
C LYS A 14 -0.67 7.00 -6.42
N GLU A 15 0.21 7.94 -6.76
CA GLU A 15 0.68 8.14 -8.15
C GLU A 15 1.42 6.91 -8.68
N PHE A 16 2.20 6.24 -7.83
CA PHE A 16 2.82 4.96 -8.16
C PHE A 16 1.79 3.93 -8.63
N LEU A 17 0.78 3.70 -7.80
CA LEU A 17 -0.23 2.68 -8.01
C LEU A 17 -1.14 3.02 -9.19
N HIS A 18 -1.38 4.30 -9.47
CA HIS A 18 -2.13 4.70 -10.66
C HIS A 18 -1.47 4.19 -11.95
N ASN A 19 -0.13 4.14 -11.97
CA ASN A 19 0.63 3.64 -13.11
C ASN A 19 0.83 2.12 -13.07
N LEU A 20 0.91 1.52 -11.89
CA LEU A 20 1.21 0.10 -11.71
C LEU A 20 -0.04 -0.79 -11.83
N LEU A 21 -1.14 -0.44 -11.16
CA LEU A 21 -2.32 -1.31 -11.06
C LEU A 21 -2.92 -1.73 -12.41
N PRO A 22 -3.03 -0.86 -13.44
CA PRO A 22 -3.51 -1.26 -14.77
C PRO A 22 -2.68 -2.37 -15.44
N ARG A 23 -1.42 -2.57 -15.02
CA ARG A 23 -0.53 -3.59 -15.58
C ARG A 23 -0.62 -4.92 -14.83
N ILE A 24 -1.25 -4.93 -13.66
CA ILE A 24 -1.36 -6.10 -12.77
C ILE A 24 -2.79 -6.65 -12.75
N LEU A 25 -3.79 -5.77 -12.74
CA LEU A 25 -5.19 -6.14 -12.66
C LEU A 25 -5.74 -6.58 -14.02
N GLU A 26 -6.74 -7.43 -13.98
CA GLU A 26 -7.49 -7.79 -15.19
C GLU A 26 -8.39 -6.63 -15.64
N ASP A 27 -8.68 -6.53 -16.93
CA ASP A 27 -9.53 -5.46 -17.51
C ASP A 27 -10.94 -5.40 -16.89
N THR A 28 -11.40 -6.49 -16.26
CA THR A 28 -12.73 -6.55 -15.62
C THR A 28 -12.73 -6.06 -14.18
N ASP A 29 -11.56 -5.87 -13.57
CA ASP A 29 -11.44 -5.38 -12.20
C ASP A 29 -11.41 -3.86 -12.18
N THR A 30 -11.90 -3.30 -11.08
CA THR A 30 -11.96 -1.84 -10.89
C THR A 30 -11.26 -1.47 -9.61
N TYR A 31 -10.71 -0.25 -9.54
CA TYR A 31 -9.98 0.17 -8.34
C TYR A 31 -10.11 1.67 -8.07
N ASN A 32 -10.01 2.03 -6.79
CA ASN A 32 -9.78 3.41 -6.36
C ASN A 32 -8.53 3.46 -5.47
N ILE A 33 -7.83 4.59 -5.50
CA ILE A 33 -6.67 4.83 -4.64
C ILE A 33 -6.90 6.10 -3.83
N TYR A 34 -6.81 5.96 -2.51
CA TYR A 34 -6.98 7.02 -1.55
C TYR A 34 -5.70 7.24 -0.76
N SER A 35 -5.11 8.42 -0.92
CA SER A 35 -3.98 8.87 -0.13
C SER A 35 -4.43 9.64 1.11
N PHE A 36 -3.69 9.48 2.19
CA PHE A 36 -3.88 10.20 3.45
C PHE A 36 -2.79 11.25 3.63
N GLN A 37 -2.81 11.96 4.76
CA GLN A 37 -1.79 12.96 5.11
C GLN A 37 -0.77 12.37 6.09
N GLY A 38 -0.17 11.25 5.71
CA GLY A 38 0.84 10.54 6.49
C GLY A 38 0.28 9.48 7.45
N LYS A 39 1.20 8.72 8.07
CA LYS A 39 0.93 7.56 8.93
C LYS A 39 -0.14 7.81 9.99
N GLN A 40 0.00 8.91 10.72
CA GLN A 40 -0.89 9.22 11.84
C GLN A 40 -2.32 9.50 11.37
N ASP A 41 -2.47 10.23 10.26
CA ASP A 41 -3.79 10.53 9.68
C ASP A 41 -4.46 9.25 9.17
N LEU A 42 -3.70 8.39 8.48
CA LEU A 42 -4.17 7.09 8.02
C LEU A 42 -4.64 6.23 9.21
N LEU A 43 -3.78 6.00 10.20
CA LEU A 43 -4.10 5.16 11.37
C LEU A 43 -5.31 5.68 12.15
N LYS A 44 -5.46 7.01 12.28
CA LYS A 44 -6.60 7.63 12.97
C LYS A 44 -7.92 7.40 12.22
N LYS A 45 -7.91 7.44 10.89
CA LYS A 45 -9.12 7.35 10.05
C LYS A 45 -9.48 5.92 9.65
N LEU A 46 -8.51 5.00 9.64
CA LEU A 46 -8.72 3.60 9.25
C LEU A 46 -9.91 2.94 9.97
N PRO A 47 -10.06 3.00 11.31
CA PRO A 47 -11.16 2.31 11.99
C PRO A 47 -12.55 2.71 11.48
N TYR A 48 -12.78 4.01 11.26
CA TYR A 48 -14.06 4.49 10.75
C TYR A 48 -14.27 4.07 9.29
N ARG A 49 -13.24 4.24 8.45
CA ARG A 49 -13.32 3.93 7.03
C ARG A 49 -13.52 2.44 6.78
N LEU A 50 -12.87 1.59 7.57
CA LEU A 50 -12.97 0.14 7.41
C LEU A 50 -14.37 -0.40 7.73
N ARG A 51 -15.05 0.17 8.73
CA ARG A 51 -16.43 -0.20 9.07
C ARG A 51 -17.39 -0.01 7.89
N ALA A 52 -17.16 0.98 7.04
CA ALA A 52 -17.99 1.19 5.85
C ALA A 52 -17.92 0.01 4.86
N TYR A 53 -16.81 -0.75 4.83
CA TYR A 53 -16.68 -1.90 3.93
C TYR A 53 -17.50 -3.12 4.34
N HIS A 54 -18.04 -3.14 5.57
CA HIS A 54 -18.87 -4.25 6.04
C HIS A 54 -20.12 -4.44 5.16
N ASN A 55 -20.63 -3.37 4.55
CA ASN A 55 -21.87 -3.38 3.77
C ASN A 55 -21.74 -3.96 2.35
N TYR A 56 -20.52 -4.18 1.86
CA TYR A 56 -20.32 -4.73 0.51
C TYR A 56 -20.30 -6.27 0.55
N PRO A 57 -20.65 -6.97 -0.54
CA PRO A 57 -20.45 -8.42 -0.64
C PRO A 57 -18.96 -8.81 -0.58
N LEU A 58 -18.62 -9.90 0.12
CA LEU A 58 -17.22 -10.28 0.41
C LEU A 58 -16.41 -10.67 -0.83
N ASN A 59 -17.07 -11.23 -1.83
CA ASN A 59 -16.48 -11.68 -3.08
C ASN A 59 -16.29 -10.57 -4.12
N THR A 60 -16.94 -9.41 -3.98
CA THR A 60 -16.92 -8.36 -5.00
C THR A 60 -16.09 -7.14 -4.64
N HIS A 61 -15.69 -6.96 -3.38
CA HIS A 61 -14.95 -5.79 -2.96
C HIS A 61 -13.81 -6.14 -1.99
N LYS A 62 -12.61 -5.64 -2.22
CA LYS A 62 -11.46 -5.81 -1.32
C LYS A 62 -10.88 -4.46 -0.94
N VAL A 63 -10.19 -4.41 0.19
CA VAL A 63 -9.42 -3.24 0.61
C VAL A 63 -7.97 -3.63 0.86
N ILE A 64 -7.05 -2.86 0.32
CA ILE A 64 -5.61 -2.99 0.53
C ILE A 64 -5.15 -1.76 1.30
N ILE A 65 -4.48 -1.97 2.42
CA ILE A 65 -3.88 -0.91 3.23
C ILE A 65 -2.37 -1.00 3.03
N LEU A 66 -1.80 0.03 2.44
CA LEU A 66 -0.35 0.21 2.29
C LEU A 66 0.10 1.32 3.23
N ILE A 67 1.06 1.00 4.09
CA ILE A 67 1.67 1.96 5.00
C ILE A 67 3.18 1.80 4.99
N ASP A 68 3.92 2.89 5.12
CA ASP A 68 5.38 2.80 5.15
C ASP A 68 5.85 2.33 6.52
N ARG A 69 6.99 1.65 6.56
CA ARG A 69 7.61 1.27 7.84
C ARG A 69 8.20 2.48 8.56
N ASP A 70 8.78 3.41 7.81
CA ASP A 70 9.77 4.40 8.26
C ASP A 70 10.85 3.71 9.14
N ALA A 71 11.29 4.39 10.21
CA ALA A 71 12.12 3.84 11.27
C ALA A 71 11.36 2.96 12.29
N GLY A 72 10.09 2.64 12.06
CA GLY A 72 9.23 1.92 12.99
C GLY A 72 9.52 0.42 13.11
N ASN A 73 8.96 -0.19 14.15
CA ASN A 73 8.92 -1.65 14.31
C ASN A 73 7.76 -2.23 13.48
N CYS A 74 8.10 -2.91 12.39
CA CYS A 74 7.10 -3.46 11.46
C CYS A 74 6.21 -4.54 12.11
N VAL A 75 6.67 -5.26 13.13
CA VAL A 75 5.86 -6.26 13.84
C VAL A 75 4.76 -5.58 14.65
N ASN A 76 5.11 -4.50 15.37
CA ASN A 76 4.14 -3.72 16.14
C ASN A 76 3.14 -3.03 15.22
N LEU A 77 3.61 -2.41 14.13
CA LEU A 77 2.74 -1.78 13.14
C LEU A 77 1.80 -2.80 12.49
N LYS A 78 2.31 -3.98 12.13
CA LYS A 78 1.49 -5.05 11.54
C LYS A 78 0.41 -5.48 12.51
N ARG A 79 0.75 -5.71 13.79
CA ARG A 79 -0.22 -6.07 14.83
C ARG A 79 -1.30 -5.00 14.98
N GLN A 80 -0.93 -3.73 15.06
CA GLN A 80 -1.89 -2.62 15.15
C GLN A 80 -2.85 -2.60 13.94
N LEU A 81 -2.35 -2.82 12.72
CA LEU A 81 -3.22 -2.86 11.54
C LEU A 81 -4.19 -4.04 11.56
N GLU A 82 -3.74 -5.22 12.00
CA GLU A 82 -4.62 -6.40 12.12
C GLU A 82 -5.69 -6.18 13.21
N GLU A 83 -5.33 -5.57 14.35
CA GLU A 83 -6.28 -5.18 15.40
C GLU A 83 -7.33 -4.19 14.86
N ILE A 84 -6.92 -3.16 14.13
CA ILE A 84 -7.85 -2.18 13.53
C ILE A 84 -8.81 -2.86 12.52
N VAL A 85 -8.33 -3.81 11.72
CA VAL A 85 -9.16 -4.57 10.77
C VAL A 85 -10.17 -5.44 11.53
N HIS A 86 -9.72 -6.14 12.56
CA HIS A 86 -10.57 -6.98 13.41
C HIS A 86 -11.66 -6.16 14.12
N ASP A 87 -11.28 -5.04 14.75
CA ASP A 87 -12.20 -4.13 15.46
C ASP A 87 -13.19 -3.43 14.53
N ALA A 88 -12.90 -3.37 13.23
CA ALA A 88 -13.82 -2.92 12.19
C ALA A 88 -14.80 -4.02 11.73
N GLY A 89 -14.71 -5.23 12.28
CA GLY A 89 -15.56 -6.37 11.92
C GLY A 89 -15.23 -6.96 10.55
N LEU A 90 -13.99 -6.84 10.10
CA LEU A 90 -13.52 -7.34 8.81
C LEU A 90 -12.56 -8.52 9.00
N ILE A 91 -12.59 -9.47 8.05
CA ILE A 91 -11.63 -10.58 8.03
C ILE A 91 -10.39 -10.14 7.22
N SER A 92 -9.20 -10.28 7.80
CA SER A 92 -7.96 -9.99 7.10
C SER A 92 -7.45 -11.21 6.33
N LYS A 93 -6.64 -10.99 5.30
CA LYS A 93 -5.97 -12.08 4.55
C LYS A 93 -5.03 -12.90 5.42
N ARG A 94 -4.52 -12.33 6.52
CA ARG A 94 -3.68 -13.06 7.48
C ARG A 94 -4.52 -14.06 8.28
N GLU A 95 -5.75 -13.68 8.62
CA GLU A 95 -6.69 -14.52 9.36
C GLU A 95 -7.27 -15.64 8.48
N ASN A 96 -7.76 -15.28 7.29
CA ASN A 96 -8.32 -16.25 6.34
C ASN A 96 -7.84 -15.93 4.91
N PRO A 97 -6.84 -16.66 4.37
CA PRO A 97 -6.29 -16.41 3.04
C PRO A 97 -7.27 -16.59 1.89
N ASP A 98 -8.28 -17.43 2.06
CA ASP A 98 -9.26 -17.76 1.01
C ASP A 98 -10.49 -16.85 1.05
N ASN A 99 -10.79 -16.28 2.23
CA ASN A 99 -12.01 -15.51 2.45
C ASN A 99 -11.78 -14.28 3.33
N PHE A 100 -11.23 -13.21 2.74
CA PHE A 100 -10.89 -11.97 3.44
C PHE A 100 -11.50 -10.74 2.77
N ARG A 101 -11.66 -9.66 3.54
CA ARG A 101 -11.94 -8.31 3.03
C ARG A 101 -10.67 -7.50 2.86
N ALA A 102 -9.78 -7.56 3.84
CA ALA A 102 -8.67 -6.62 3.99
C ALA A 102 -7.31 -7.28 3.82
N ILE A 103 -6.40 -6.60 3.13
CA ILE A 103 -4.99 -6.93 3.07
C ILE A 103 -4.22 -5.77 3.68
N THR A 104 -3.40 -6.01 4.70
CA THR A 104 -2.48 -5.02 5.25
C THR A 104 -1.05 -5.35 4.81
N ARG A 105 -0.36 -4.35 4.25
CA ARG A 105 1.04 -4.45 3.81
C ARG A 105 1.82 -3.25 4.33
N ILE A 106 3.03 -3.55 4.76
CA ILE A 106 4.00 -2.55 5.18
C ILE A 106 5.05 -2.48 4.08
N VAL A 107 5.28 -1.29 3.56
CA VAL A 107 6.34 -1.03 2.61
C VAL A 107 7.65 -0.91 3.40
N ILE A 108 8.56 -1.86 3.16
CA ILE A 108 9.83 -1.95 3.87
C ILE A 108 10.87 -1.12 3.10
N GLU A 109 11.59 -0.26 3.81
CA GLU A 109 12.52 0.72 3.22
C GLU A 109 11.85 1.75 2.31
N GLU A 110 10.58 2.08 2.58
CA GLU A 110 9.78 3.09 1.86
C GLU A 110 9.54 2.73 0.38
N LEU A 111 8.52 3.35 -0.23
CA LEU A 111 8.16 3.05 -1.62
C LEU A 111 9.23 3.58 -2.60
N GLU A 112 9.89 4.65 -2.22
CA GLU A 112 10.99 5.34 -2.89
C GLU A 112 12.12 4.36 -3.25
N SER A 113 12.40 3.37 -2.40
CA SER A 113 13.42 2.35 -2.68
C SER A 113 13.05 1.46 -3.87
N TRP A 114 11.78 1.38 -4.26
CA TRP A 114 11.35 0.65 -5.45
C TRP A 114 11.66 1.44 -6.73
N TYR A 115 11.64 2.78 -6.66
CA TYR A 115 12.01 3.67 -7.76
C TYR A 115 13.52 3.79 -7.92
N PHE A 116 14.22 4.04 -6.81
CA PHE A 116 15.66 4.28 -6.83
C PHE A 116 16.50 2.99 -6.93
N GLY A 117 15.82 1.86 -7.11
CA GLY A 117 16.45 0.56 -7.29
C GLY A 117 17.07 0.34 -8.67
N ASP A 118 16.58 1.02 -9.70
CA ASP A 118 17.09 0.89 -11.07
C ASP A 118 17.81 2.19 -11.48
N THR A 119 19.13 2.19 -11.33
CA THR A 119 19.95 3.37 -11.64
C THR A 119 19.99 3.67 -13.13
N GLN A 120 19.70 2.70 -14.00
CA GLN A 120 19.58 2.93 -15.42
C GLN A 120 18.26 3.66 -15.73
N ALA A 121 17.13 3.16 -15.21
CA ALA A 121 15.83 3.81 -15.38
C ALA A 121 15.83 5.25 -14.83
N LEU A 122 16.50 5.49 -13.69
CA LEU A 122 16.68 6.84 -13.15
C LEU A 122 17.44 7.76 -14.11
N HIS A 123 18.54 7.28 -14.68
CA HIS A 123 19.32 8.06 -15.63
C HIS A 123 18.55 8.33 -16.93
N GLU A 124 17.72 7.38 -17.38
CA GLU A 124 16.87 7.56 -18.56
C GLU A 124 15.80 8.63 -18.33
N ALA A 125 15.22 8.70 -17.13
CA ALA A 125 14.25 9.74 -16.76
C ALA A 125 14.91 11.09 -16.42
N TYR A 126 16.10 11.05 -15.80
CA TYR A 126 16.85 12.21 -15.30
C TYR A 126 18.34 12.07 -15.68
N PRO A 127 18.74 12.56 -16.87
CA PRO A 127 20.10 12.37 -17.41
C PRO A 127 21.24 12.89 -16.51
N GLU A 128 20.95 13.82 -15.60
CA GLU A 128 21.87 14.34 -14.59
C GLU A 128 22.25 13.32 -13.51
N ILE A 129 21.47 12.27 -13.31
CA ILE A 129 21.76 11.22 -12.33
C ILE A 129 22.81 10.25 -12.90
N PRO A 130 23.94 9.99 -12.21
CA PRO A 130 24.95 9.05 -12.71
C PRO A 130 24.40 7.63 -12.80
N LYS A 131 24.70 6.91 -13.90
CA LYS A 131 24.34 5.49 -14.08
C LYS A 131 24.82 4.57 -12.96
N ASN A 132 25.90 4.95 -12.26
CA ASN A 132 26.54 4.18 -11.18
C ASN A 132 26.18 4.71 -9.78
N LEU A 133 25.01 5.32 -9.59
CA LEU A 133 24.59 5.93 -8.31
C LEU A 133 24.75 4.99 -7.10
N ARG A 134 24.52 3.68 -7.29
CA ARG A 134 24.65 2.63 -6.26
C ARG A 134 26.09 2.34 -5.81
N GLU A 135 27.10 2.69 -6.59
CA GLU A 135 28.50 2.34 -6.31
C GLU A 135 29.22 3.34 -5.40
N LYS A 136 28.59 4.46 -5.03
CA LYS A 136 29.12 5.35 -3.99
C LYS A 136 29.00 4.66 -2.63
N LYS A 137 30.04 3.91 -2.27
CA LYS A 137 30.30 3.40 -0.91
C LYS A 137 29.95 4.47 0.12
N ARG A 138 29.14 4.10 1.11
CA ARG A 138 29.06 4.81 2.39
C ARG A 138 30.49 4.92 2.94
N ILE A 139 30.97 6.16 3.07
CA ILE A 139 32.18 6.51 3.81
C ILE A 139 31.87 6.34 5.30
#